data_AF-A0A1B6C2I9-F1
#
_entry.id   AF-A0A1B6C2I9-F1
#
_cell.length_a   1.000
_cell.length_b   1.000
_cell.length_c   1.000
_cell.angle_alpha   90.00
_cell.angle_beta   90.00
_cell.angle_gamma   90.00
#
_symmetry.space_group_name_H-M   'P 1'
#
loop_
_entity.id
_entity.type
_entity.pdbx_description
1 polymer ?
#
loop_
_entity_poly.entity_id
_entity_poly.type
_entity_poly.pdbx_seq_one_letter_code
_entity_poly.pdbx_strand_id
1 'polypeptide(L)'
;MSMSNIKGKQDVREDIKPTVAKTTTDIQRFKLEKMMKNFDKPVLIPERQKEKKMAHVPEFVRNVMGSSAGAGSGEFHVYRHLRRKEYARQKFIQEKGEKELLEEAHQQQLLKKQQAVEAKTAKKRAKRLKKKAKCIKAKKAKKIGRKD
;
A
#
# COMPACT_ATOMS: atom_id res chain seq x y z
N MET A 1 -21.51 -45.73 -36.89
CA MET A 1 -20.05 -45.72 -36.69
C MET A 1 -19.50 -44.35 -37.04
N SER A 2 -19.06 -43.55 -36.06
CA SER A 2 -18.05 -42.50 -36.27
C SER A 2 -17.56 -41.99 -34.91
N MET A 3 -16.53 -42.66 -34.38
CA MET A 3 -15.79 -42.19 -33.21
C MET A 3 -14.99 -40.94 -33.62
N SER A 4 -15.28 -39.79 -33.03
CA SER A 4 -14.48 -38.57 -33.16
C SER A 4 -13.24 -38.67 -32.26
N ASN A 5 -12.06 -38.77 -32.89
CA ASN A 5 -10.76 -38.83 -32.24
C ASN A 5 -10.46 -37.55 -31.44
N ILE A 6 -10.55 -37.66 -30.11
CA ILE A 6 -9.96 -36.71 -29.17
C ILE A 6 -8.45 -36.99 -29.14
N LYS A 7 -7.66 -36.23 -29.91
CA LYS A 7 -6.20 -36.28 -29.81
C LYS A 7 -5.79 -35.65 -28.47
N GLY A 8 -5.49 -36.52 -27.50
CA GLY A 8 -4.87 -36.15 -26.24
C GLY A 8 -3.54 -35.46 -26.47
N LYS A 9 -3.41 -34.25 -25.92
CA LYS A 9 -2.15 -33.52 -25.82
C LYS A 9 -1.30 -34.27 -24.79
N GLN A 10 -0.28 -34.99 -25.24
CA GLN A 10 0.68 -35.64 -24.36
C GLN A 10 1.53 -34.54 -23.70
N ASP A 11 1.25 -34.22 -22.44
CA ASP A 11 2.15 -33.43 -21.61
C ASP A 11 3.37 -34.30 -21.31
N VAL A 12 4.44 -34.12 -22.07
CA VAL A 12 5.76 -34.68 -21.78
C VAL A 12 6.23 -34.02 -20.48
N ARG A 13 6.04 -34.72 -19.35
CA ARG A 13 6.60 -34.33 -18.06
C ARG A 13 8.09 -34.61 -18.14
N GLU A 14 8.87 -33.63 -18.57
CA GLU A 14 10.32 -33.69 -18.43
C GLU A 14 10.67 -33.75 -16.93
N ASP A 15 11.34 -34.83 -16.52
CA ASP A 15 11.84 -35.06 -15.17
C ASP A 15 13.00 -34.11 -14.85
N ILE A 16 12.68 -32.82 -14.68
CA ILE A 16 13.64 -31.80 -14.29
C ILE A 16 14.01 -32.03 -12.82
N LYS A 17 15.28 -32.39 -12.57
CA LYS A 17 15.81 -32.58 -11.20
C LYS A 17 15.63 -31.29 -10.38
N PRO A 18 15.19 -31.39 -9.11
CA PRO A 18 14.98 -30.22 -8.27
C PRO A 18 16.33 -29.52 -8.04
N THR A 19 16.48 -28.34 -8.62
CA THR A 19 17.71 -27.54 -8.51
C THR A 19 17.50 -26.45 -7.46
N VAL A 20 18.37 -26.39 -6.45
CA VAL A 20 18.30 -25.39 -5.38
C VAL A 20 18.94 -24.09 -5.87
N ALA A 21 18.24 -22.96 -5.74
CA ALA A 21 18.76 -21.64 -6.05
C ALA A 21 19.89 -21.25 -5.08
N LYS A 22 21.02 -20.77 -5.61
CA LYS A 22 22.17 -20.33 -4.80
C LYS A 22 22.28 -18.80 -4.76
N THR A 23 21.85 -18.12 -5.81
CA THR A 23 21.91 -16.66 -5.96
C THR A 23 20.53 -16.05 -6.19
N THR A 24 20.37 -14.74 -5.91
CA THR A 24 19.12 -13.99 -6.17
C THR A 24 18.70 -14.01 -7.64
N THR A 25 19.68 -14.03 -8.55
CA THR A 25 19.49 -14.19 -9.99
C THR A 25 18.87 -15.53 -10.34
N ASP A 26 19.24 -16.61 -9.65
CA ASP A 26 18.69 -17.95 -9.88
C ASP A 26 17.22 -18.00 -9.47
N ILE A 27 16.85 -17.35 -8.35
CA ILE A 27 15.46 -17.25 -7.90
C ILE A 27 14.59 -16.51 -8.94
N GLN A 28 15.12 -15.43 -9.52
CA GLN A 28 14.44 -14.68 -10.57
C GLN A 28 14.32 -15.50 -11.85
N ARG A 29 15.40 -16.19 -12.26
CA ARG A 29 15.43 -17.10 -13.41
C ARG A 29 14.37 -18.18 -13.29
N PHE A 30 14.28 -18.87 -12.15
CA PHE A 30 13.25 -19.90 -11.94
C PHE A 30 11.83 -19.36 -12.00
N LYS A 31 11.58 -18.16 -11.44
CA LYS A 31 10.27 -17.50 -11.55
C LYS A 31 9.94 -17.17 -13.01
N LEU A 32 10.93 -16.68 -13.76
CA LEU A 32 10.78 -16.32 -15.17
C LEU A 32 10.54 -17.55 -16.04
N GLU A 33 11.34 -18.62 -15.89
CA GLU A 33 11.13 -19.90 -16.56
C GLU A 33 9.74 -20.46 -16.27
N LYS A 34 9.25 -20.37 -15.02
CA LYS A 34 7.88 -20.79 -14.66
C LYS A 34 6.80 -19.95 -15.35
N MET A 35 7.00 -18.64 -15.51
CA MET A 35 6.07 -17.76 -16.23
C MET A 35 6.10 -18.02 -17.74
N MET A 36 7.28 -18.24 -18.32
CA MET A 36 7.45 -18.50 -19.76
C MET A 36 6.91 -19.86 -20.20
N LYS A 37 6.88 -20.87 -19.32
CA LYS A 37 6.26 -22.17 -19.61
C LYS A 37 4.78 -22.05 -20.01
N ASN A 38 4.07 -21.04 -19.51
CA ASN A 38 2.65 -20.80 -19.80
C ASN A 38 2.42 -19.33 -20.15
N PHE A 39 2.86 -18.89 -21.34
CA PHE A 39 2.77 -17.49 -21.77
C PHE A 39 1.33 -16.99 -21.97
N ASP A 40 0.38 -17.86 -22.30
CA ASP A 40 -1.03 -17.52 -22.48
C ASP A 40 -1.74 -17.17 -21.15
N LYS A 41 -1.19 -17.57 -20.02
CA LYS A 41 -1.82 -17.33 -18.71
C LYS A 41 -1.44 -15.92 -18.19
N PRO A 42 -2.41 -15.02 -17.97
CA PRO A 42 -2.10 -13.70 -17.42
C PRO A 42 -1.53 -13.81 -16.01
N VAL A 43 -0.49 -13.03 -15.72
CA VAL A 43 0.14 -12.95 -14.40
C VAL A 43 -0.74 -12.13 -13.46
N LEU A 44 -1.15 -12.71 -12.33
CA LEU A 44 -1.93 -12.01 -11.31
C LEU A 44 -0.99 -11.14 -10.45
N ILE A 45 -1.00 -9.84 -10.70
CA ILE A 45 -0.35 -8.87 -9.82
C ILE A 45 -1.28 -8.66 -8.62
N PRO A 46 -0.82 -8.90 -7.38
CA PRO A 46 -1.67 -8.75 -6.21
C PRO A 46 -2.10 -7.30 -6.06
N GLU A 47 -3.39 -7.07 -5.87
CA GLU A 47 -3.91 -5.77 -5.48
C GLU A 47 -3.38 -5.35 -4.11
N ARG A 48 -3.35 -4.04 -3.87
CA ARG A 48 -3.00 -3.49 -2.54
C ARG A 48 -3.90 -4.11 -1.47
N GLN A 49 -3.29 -4.58 -0.39
CA GLN A 49 -4.02 -5.15 0.73
C GLN A 49 -5.05 -4.15 1.26
N LYS A 50 -6.32 -4.56 1.28
CA LYS A 50 -7.41 -3.77 1.83
C LYS A 50 -7.26 -3.69 3.35
N GLU A 51 -7.59 -2.54 3.93
CA GLU A 51 -7.58 -2.37 5.38
C GLU A 51 -8.56 -3.35 6.02
N LYS A 52 -8.17 -3.93 7.16
CA LYS A 52 -9.03 -4.85 7.92
C LYS A 52 -10.26 -4.08 8.38
N LYS A 53 -11.44 -4.41 7.84
CA LYS A 53 -12.70 -3.82 8.28
C LYS A 53 -13.26 -4.61 9.45
N MET A 54 -13.91 -3.91 10.38
CA MET A 54 -14.73 -4.57 11.39
C MET A 54 -15.87 -5.33 10.69
N ALA A 55 -16.23 -6.51 11.21
CA ALA A 55 -17.36 -7.25 10.69
C ALA A 55 -18.64 -6.42 10.87
N HIS A 56 -19.48 -6.38 9.82
CA HIS A 56 -20.77 -5.71 9.88
C HIS A 56 -21.67 -6.38 10.91
N VAL A 57 -22.34 -5.58 11.74
CA VAL A 57 -23.30 -6.09 12.73
C VAL A 57 -24.61 -6.40 12.01
N PRO A 58 -25.15 -7.63 12.11
CA PRO A 58 -26.45 -7.95 11.52
C PRO A 58 -27.56 -7.05 12.07
N GLU A 59 -28.42 -6.55 11.20
CA GLU A 59 -29.54 -5.67 11.57
C GLU A 59 -30.58 -6.39 12.44
N PHE A 60 -30.93 -7.64 12.08
CA PHE A 60 -31.93 -8.43 12.79
C PHE A 60 -31.33 -9.69 13.37
N VAL A 61 -31.50 -9.86 14.69
CA VAL A 61 -31.24 -11.13 15.37
C VAL A 61 -32.56 -11.88 15.44
N ARG A 62 -32.64 -13.02 14.73
CA ARG A 62 -33.89 -13.81 14.64
C ARG A 62 -34.14 -14.73 15.84
N ASN A 63 -33.07 -15.08 16.57
CA ASN A 63 -33.10 -16.11 17.60
C ASN A 63 -33.05 -15.49 19.00
N VAL A 64 -33.84 -14.43 19.24
CA VAL A 64 -33.89 -13.77 20.54
C VAL A 64 -34.91 -14.51 21.41
N MET A 65 -34.46 -15.03 22.54
CA MET A 65 -35.33 -15.62 23.54
C MET A 65 -36.04 -14.51 24.33
N GLY A 66 -37.26 -14.77 24.82
CA GLY A 66 -38.06 -13.76 25.53
C GLY A 66 -37.36 -13.18 26.76
N SER A 67 -37.65 -11.91 27.08
CA SER A 67 -36.94 -11.16 28.14
C SER A 67 -37.04 -11.77 29.54
N SER A 68 -38.07 -12.57 29.81
CA SER A 68 -38.29 -13.27 31.07
C SER A 68 -37.82 -14.73 31.08
N ALA A 69 -37.24 -15.20 29.97
CA ALA A 69 -36.74 -16.57 29.89
C ALA A 69 -35.42 -16.73 30.67
N GLY A 70 -35.26 -17.86 31.35
CA GLY A 70 -34.04 -18.17 32.11
C GLY A 70 -32.81 -18.39 31.23
N ALA A 71 -31.61 -18.43 31.83
CA ALA A 71 -30.38 -18.65 31.10
C ALA A 71 -30.34 -20.04 30.44
N GLY A 72 -30.29 -20.08 29.11
CA GLY A 72 -30.13 -21.32 28.34
C GLY A 72 -28.67 -21.81 28.32
N SER A 73 -28.46 -23.08 27.99
CA SER A 73 -27.11 -23.69 27.91
C SER A 73 -26.19 -23.05 26.87
N GLY A 74 -26.76 -22.44 25.82
CA GLY A 74 -26.03 -21.74 24.76
C GLY A 74 -25.67 -20.28 25.08
N GLU A 75 -26.30 -19.68 26.10
CA GLU A 75 -26.21 -18.24 26.36
C GLU A 75 -24.77 -17.81 26.72
N PHE A 76 -24.05 -18.66 27.46
CA PHE A 76 -22.63 -18.44 27.77
C PHE A 76 -21.78 -18.28 26.51
N HIS A 77 -22.00 -19.13 25.50
CA HIS A 77 -21.23 -19.06 24.27
C HIS A 77 -21.60 -17.82 23.45
N VAL A 78 -22.88 -17.44 23.43
CA VAL A 78 -23.35 -16.20 22.79
C VAL A 78 -22.63 -14.99 23.41
N TYR A 79 -22.65 -14.85 24.73
CA TYR A 79 -21.93 -13.79 25.44
C TYR A 79 -20.43 -13.79 25.14
N ARG A 80 -19.79 -14.96 25.19
CA ARG A 80 -18.35 -15.11 24.90
C ARG A 80 -18.01 -14.63 23.48
N HIS A 81 -18.83 -14.96 22.49
CA HIS A 81 -18.63 -14.50 21.11
C HIS A 81 -18.87 -13.00 20.96
N LEU A 82 -19.93 -12.47 21.60
CA LEU A 82 -20.24 -11.04 21.59
C LEU A 82 -19.13 -10.22 22.25
N ARG A 83 -18.64 -10.63 23.42
CA ARG A 83 -17.55 -9.97 24.13
C ARG A 83 -16.26 -9.92 23.31
N ARG A 84 -15.89 -11.02 22.65
CA ARG A 84 -14.72 -11.02 21.75
C ARG A 84 -14.89 -10.08 20.57
N LYS A 85 -16.07 -10.05 19.96
CA LYS A 85 -16.39 -9.12 18.86
C LYS A 85 -16.28 -7.68 19.34
N GLU A 86 -16.83 -7.37 20.50
CA GLU A 86 -16.80 -6.02 21.06
C GLU A 86 -15.38 -5.58 21.45
N TYR A 87 -14.57 -6.46 22.05
CA TYR A 87 -13.17 -6.15 22.34
C TYR A 87 -12.34 -5.95 21.08
N ALA A 88 -12.55 -6.77 20.06
CA ALA A 88 -11.90 -6.55 18.76
C ALA A 88 -12.33 -5.21 18.14
N ARG A 89 -13.60 -4.83 18.27
CA ARG A 89 -14.15 -3.56 17.80
C ARG A 89 -13.52 -2.37 18.54
N GLN A 90 -13.50 -2.40 19.87
CA GLN A 90 -12.91 -1.33 20.69
C GLN A 90 -11.42 -1.18 20.42
N LYS A 91 -10.68 -2.29 20.37
CA LYS A 91 -9.26 -2.30 20.02
C LYS A 91 -9.00 -1.70 18.64
N PHE A 92 -9.79 -2.07 17.64
CA PHE A 92 -9.66 -1.51 16.29
C PHE A 92 -9.90 0.01 16.28
N ILE A 93 -10.88 0.50 17.02
CA ILE A 93 -11.17 1.94 17.10
C ILE A 93 -10.02 2.69 17.77
N GLN A 94 -9.47 2.15 18.86
CA GLN A 94 -8.32 2.73 19.56
C GLN A 94 -7.08 2.77 18.66
N GLU A 95 -6.70 1.63 18.08
CA GLU A 95 -5.55 1.54 17.18
C GLU A 95 -5.68 2.46 15.96
N LYS A 96 -6.89 2.58 15.40
CA LYS A 96 -7.15 3.48 14.29
C LYS A 96 -7.01 4.94 14.71
N GLY A 97 -7.58 5.33 15.85
CA GLY A 97 -7.47 6.69 16.37
C GLY A 97 -6.02 7.08 16.68
N GLU A 98 -5.25 6.18 17.31
CA GLU A 98 -3.82 6.39 17.55
C GLU A 98 -3.06 6.57 16.23
N LYS A 99 -3.29 5.68 15.25
CA LYS A 99 -2.62 5.77 13.94
C LYS A 99 -2.92 7.10 13.23
N GLU A 100 -4.17 7.54 13.23
CA GLU A 100 -4.58 8.81 12.62
C GLU A 100 -3.89 10.00 13.28
N LEU A 101 -3.84 10.04 14.62
CA LEU A 101 -3.14 11.09 15.37
C LEU A 101 -1.63 11.13 15.05
N LEU A 102 -0.99 9.96 14.97
CA LEU A 102 0.43 9.87 14.62
C LEU A 102 0.68 10.33 13.17
N GLU A 103 -0.20 9.96 12.25
CA GLU A 103 -0.11 10.34 10.84
C GLU A 103 -0.29 11.84 10.63
N GLU A 104 -1.26 12.46 11.32
CA GLU A 104 -1.46 13.91 11.33
C GLU A 104 -0.26 14.64 11.90
N ALA A 105 0.26 14.20 13.05
CA ALA A 105 1.45 14.81 13.66
C ALA A 105 2.66 14.71 12.73
N HIS A 106 2.85 13.58 12.07
CA HIS A 106 3.93 13.38 11.11
C HIS A 106 3.77 14.29 9.89
N GLN A 107 2.56 14.39 9.34
CA GLN A 107 2.26 15.24 8.19
C GLN A 107 2.53 16.72 8.51
N GLN A 108 2.08 17.19 9.68
CA GLN A 108 2.35 18.55 10.15
C GLN A 108 3.85 18.81 10.31
N GLN A 109 4.61 17.84 10.84
CA GLN A 109 6.06 17.97 10.95
C GLN A 109 6.74 18.06 9.57
N LEU A 110 6.30 17.26 8.60
CA LEU A 110 6.82 17.32 7.23
C LEU A 110 6.56 18.68 6.58
N LEU A 111 5.32 19.19 6.70
CA LEU A 111 4.95 20.51 6.17
C LEU A 111 5.80 21.63 6.80
N LYS A 112 5.97 21.62 8.13
CA LYS A 112 6.83 22.58 8.83
C LYS A 112 8.27 22.51 8.35
N LYS A 113 8.82 21.31 8.16
CA LYS A 113 10.18 21.11 7.64
C LYS A 113 10.31 21.63 6.20
N GLN A 114 9.33 21.35 5.34
CA GLN A 114 9.31 21.82 3.96
C GLN A 114 9.26 23.35 3.89
N GLN A 115 8.35 23.99 4.63
CA GLN A 115 8.25 25.46 4.72
C GLN A 115 9.54 26.10 5.23
N ALA A 116 10.18 25.53 6.25
CA ALA A 116 11.44 26.04 6.79
C ALA A 116 12.58 25.95 5.76
N VAL A 117 12.65 24.85 5.01
CA VAL A 117 13.63 24.66 3.92
C VAL A 117 13.35 25.63 2.78
N GLU A 118 12.09 25.81 2.40
CA GLU A 118 11.69 26.73 1.34
C GLU A 118 12.00 28.18 1.71
N ALA A 119 11.67 28.62 2.93
CA ALA A 119 11.98 29.97 3.41
C ALA A 119 13.50 30.26 3.39
N LYS A 120 14.31 29.30 3.85
CA LYS A 120 15.79 29.40 3.79
C LYS A 120 16.27 29.48 2.34
N THR A 121 15.71 28.66 1.45
CA THR A 121 16.07 28.60 0.04
C THR A 121 15.65 29.86 -0.71
N ALA A 122 14.45 30.38 -0.46
CA ALA A 122 13.92 31.62 -1.01
C ALA A 122 14.77 32.83 -0.59
N LYS A 123 15.14 32.93 0.69
CA LYS A 123 16.04 33.99 1.19
C LYS A 123 17.39 33.95 0.47
N LYS A 124 18.01 32.77 0.31
CA LYS A 124 19.27 32.61 -0.43
C LYS A 124 19.10 32.91 -1.93
N ARG A 125 17.99 32.48 -2.55
CA ARG A 125 17.65 32.75 -3.96
C ARG A 125 17.49 34.25 -4.21
N ALA A 126 16.76 34.97 -3.34
CA ALA A 126 16.57 36.42 -3.43
C ALA A 126 17.90 37.18 -3.35
N LYS A 127 18.81 36.80 -2.45
CA LYS A 127 20.16 37.37 -2.38
C LYS A 127 20.94 37.18 -3.69
N ARG A 128 20.91 35.97 -4.26
CA ARG A 128 21.58 35.67 -5.54
C ARG A 128 20.98 36.46 -6.71
N LEU A 129 19.65 36.58 -6.79
CA LEU A 129 18.97 37.35 -7.83
C LEU A 129 19.32 38.85 -7.74
N LYS A 130 19.32 39.43 -6.53
CA LYS A 130 19.77 40.81 -6.32
C LYS A 130 21.23 41.02 -6.78
N LYS A 131 22.14 40.10 -6.45
CA LYS A 131 23.55 40.16 -6.91
C LYS A 131 23.66 40.04 -8.43
N LYS A 132 22.95 39.08 -9.05
CA LYS A 132 22.89 38.92 -10.52
C LYS A 132 22.37 40.19 -11.21
N ALA A 133 21.29 40.78 -10.71
CA ALA A 133 20.73 42.02 -11.25
C ALA A 133 21.73 43.19 -11.18
N LYS A 134 22.44 43.36 -10.05
CA LYS A 134 23.51 44.36 -9.92
C LYS A 134 24.64 44.14 -10.93
N CYS A 135 25.13 42.89 -11.07
CA CYS A 135 26.18 42.57 -12.04
C CYS A 135 25.75 42.84 -13.49
N ILE A 136 24.50 42.50 -13.87
CA ILE A 136 23.97 42.77 -15.21
C ILE A 136 23.88 44.28 -15.45
N LYS A 137 23.37 45.06 -14.49
CA LYS A 137 23.32 46.53 -14.57
C LYS A 137 24.71 47.15 -14.76
N ALA A 138 25.70 46.71 -13.98
CA ALA A 138 27.08 47.19 -14.09
C ALA A 138 27.72 46.84 -15.46
N LYS A 139 27.47 45.63 -15.98
CA LYS A 139 27.93 45.24 -17.33
C LYS A 139 27.26 46.06 -18.44
N LYS A 140 25.97 46.38 -18.32
CA LYS A 140 25.26 47.25 -19.27
C LYS A 140 25.83 48.67 -19.24
N ALA A 141 26.04 49.26 -18.07
CA ALA A 141 26.66 50.59 -17.93
C ALA A 141 28.06 50.64 -18.54
N LYS A 142 28.92 49.63 -18.29
CA LYS A 142 30.25 49.52 -18.91
C LYS A 142 30.22 49.34 -20.43
N LYS A 143 29.17 48.74 -21.00
CA LYS A 143 29.01 48.63 -22.47
C LYS A 143 28.56 49.93 -23.11
N ILE A 144 27.79 50.75 -22.39
CA ILE A 144 27.31 52.06 -22.88
C ILE A 144 28.49 53.05 -22.93
N GLY A 145 29.27 53.19 -21.85
CA GLY A 145 30.45 54.07 -21.82
C GLY A 145 31.69 53.55 -22.57
N ARG A 146 31.54 52.53 -23.42
CA ARG A 146 32.62 51.98 -24.28
C ARG A 146 32.23 52.00 -25.76
N LYS A 147 31.10 52.65 -26.08
CA LYS A 147 30.57 52.84 -27.43
C LYS A 147 30.78 54.28 -27.95
N ASP A 148 31.47 55.10 -27.16
CA ASP A 148 32.05 56.38 -27.54
C ASP A 148 33.57 56.21 -27.72
#